data_AF-A0A936LMX4-F1
#
_entry.id   AF-A0A936LMX4-F1
#
_cell.length_a   1.000
_cell.length_b   1.000
_cell.length_c   1.000
_cell.angle_alpha   90.00
_cell.angle_beta   90.00
_cell.angle_gamma   90.00
#
_symmetry.space_group_name_H-M   'P 1'
#
loop_
_entity.id
_entity.type
_entity.pdbx_description
1 polymer ?
#
loop_
_entity_poly.entity_id
_entity_poly.type
_entity_poly.pdbx_seq_one_letter_code
_entity_poly.pdbx_strand_id
1 'polypeptide(L)'
;MEVSPDAASPRLEQPLAEARKGLAWPLRISVAWLLAWTGLALWAAYGLATAWPYEMHPLLVVLALALPGVVFRTADLLFMRWRRRRLAGWWRTGGRLAALPLGVALAFALFSMLEPMSMARFEREIAPWVSRIHAIAPMSCQADGGYPVDAALASYLERSGALRKATLHHGNGRFVIELAGRSIDIDGSTLYYESATRKWNRFHNDNRERSVAFEALVKPLAPCRFTLS
;
A
#
# COMPACT_ATOMS: atom_id res chain seq x y z
N MET A 1 34.27 69.74 19.47
CA MET A 1 34.52 68.28 19.42
C MET A 1 33.25 67.64 18.88
N GLU A 2 33.18 67.44 17.58
CA GLU A 2 32.10 66.68 16.96
C GLU A 2 32.34 65.19 17.17
N VAL A 3 31.37 64.52 17.78
CA VAL A 3 31.34 63.07 17.94
C VAL A 3 30.67 62.50 16.69
N SER A 4 31.45 61.83 15.84
CA SER A 4 30.95 61.13 14.66
C SER A 4 30.18 59.86 15.08
N PRO A 5 28.89 59.72 14.76
CA PRO A 5 28.10 58.54 15.13
C PRO A 5 28.00 57.60 13.93
N ASP A 6 29.12 57.00 13.50
CA ASP A 6 29.06 55.95 12.48
C ASP A 6 30.23 54.99 12.63
N ALA A 7 30.09 54.10 13.59
CA ALA A 7 30.83 52.84 13.61
C ALA A 7 29.83 51.73 13.97
N ALA A 8 28.85 51.52 13.09
CA ALA A 8 28.03 50.32 13.10
C ALA A 8 28.96 49.11 13.02
N SER A 9 29.06 48.40 14.15
CA SER A 9 30.07 47.38 14.44
C SER A 9 30.03 46.21 13.43
N PRO A 10 31.02 46.08 12.52
CA PRO A 10 31.07 44.98 11.54
C PRO A 10 31.34 43.61 12.20
N ARG A 11 31.67 43.58 13.49
CA ARG A 11 31.98 42.35 14.24
C ARG A 11 30.76 41.48 14.55
N LEU A 12 29.54 42.01 14.53
CA LEU A 12 28.33 41.23 14.82
C LEU A 12 27.75 40.53 13.58
N GLU A 13 28.00 41.03 12.37
CA GLU A 13 27.49 40.43 11.14
C GLU A 13 28.33 39.23 10.65
N GLN A 14 29.65 39.27 10.84
CA GLN A 14 30.56 38.17 10.48
C GLN A 14 30.22 36.81 11.12
N PRO A 15 29.96 36.69 12.45
CA PRO A 15 29.65 35.40 13.06
C PRO A 15 28.30 34.82 12.59
N LEU A 16 27.35 35.67 12.21
CA LEU A 16 26.06 35.23 11.65
C LEU A 16 26.19 34.71 10.21
N ALA A 17 27.05 35.32 9.41
CA ALA A 17 27.32 34.89 8.03
C ALA A 17 28.09 33.55 7.98
N GLU A 18 29.08 33.35 8.86
CA GLU A 18 29.82 32.08 8.95
C GLU A 18 28.97 30.94 9.54
N ALA A 19 28.17 31.21 10.57
CA ALA A 19 27.22 30.23 11.12
C ALA A 19 26.19 29.77 10.08
N ARG A 20 25.76 30.66 9.17
CA ARG A 20 24.88 30.31 8.03
C ARG A 20 25.56 29.41 7.00
N LYS A 21 26.85 29.61 6.73
CA LYS A 21 27.62 28.75 5.81
C LYS A 21 27.81 27.34 6.37
N GLY A 22 28.04 27.21 7.69
CA GLY A 22 28.21 25.91 8.36
C GLY A 22 27.00 24.99 8.33
N LEU A 23 25.78 25.55 8.24
CA LEU A 23 24.53 24.76 8.24
C LEU A 23 24.00 24.42 6.84
N ALA A 24 24.46 25.11 5.79
CA ALA A 24 23.95 24.97 4.44
C ALA A 24 24.15 23.55 3.87
N TRP A 25 25.33 22.96 4.08
CA TRP A 25 25.64 21.62 3.59
C TRP A 25 24.86 20.51 4.32
N PRO A 26 24.81 20.48 5.68
CA PRO A 26 23.97 19.54 6.42
C PRO A 26 22.48 19.63 6.07
N LEU A 27 21.97 20.84 5.80
CA LEU A 27 20.60 21.07 5.38
C LEU A 27 20.33 20.40 4.02
N ARG A 28 21.15 20.66 3.00
CA ARG A 28 21.03 20.07 1.66
C ARG A 28 21.04 18.54 1.70
N ILE A 29 21.96 17.96 2.45
CA ILE A 29 22.03 16.50 2.65
C ILE A 29 20.72 16.00 3.29
N SER A 30 20.24 16.67 4.32
CA SER A 30 19.03 16.22 5.03
C SER A 30 17.78 16.33 4.16
N VAL A 31 17.68 17.37 3.32
CA VAL A 31 16.63 17.51 2.30
C VAL A 31 16.73 16.39 1.26
N ALA A 32 17.92 16.13 0.70
CA ALA A 32 18.13 15.07 -0.29
C ALA A 32 17.73 13.69 0.28
N TRP A 33 18.10 13.40 1.52
CA TRP A 33 17.67 12.17 2.19
C TRP A 33 16.17 12.12 2.45
N LEU A 34 15.55 13.23 2.84
CA LEU A 34 14.09 13.29 3.00
C LEU A 34 13.41 12.95 1.66
N LEU A 35 13.85 13.57 0.56
CA LEU A 35 13.29 13.29 -0.77
C LEU A 35 13.46 11.84 -1.18
N ALA A 36 14.62 11.23 -0.91
CA ALA A 36 14.86 9.81 -1.20
C ALA A 36 13.91 8.90 -0.41
N TRP A 37 13.77 9.12 0.90
CA TRP A 37 12.87 8.34 1.76
C TRP A 37 11.39 8.54 1.40
N THR A 38 10.99 9.78 1.11
CA THR A 38 9.62 10.09 0.67
C THR A 38 9.34 9.47 -0.69
N GLY A 39 10.27 9.53 -1.63
CA GLY A 39 10.14 8.89 -2.94
C GLY A 39 9.97 7.38 -2.82
N LEU A 40 10.77 6.73 -1.96
CA LEU A 40 10.65 5.29 -1.68
C LEU A 40 9.29 4.95 -1.02
N ALA A 41 8.85 5.75 -0.05
CA ALA A 41 7.55 5.56 0.61
C ALA A 41 6.38 5.74 -0.37
N LEU A 42 6.42 6.76 -1.24
CA LEU A 42 5.42 6.99 -2.28
C LEU A 42 5.40 5.88 -3.32
N TRP A 43 6.56 5.42 -3.77
CA TRP A 43 6.67 4.29 -4.68
C TRP A 43 6.07 3.02 -4.08
N ALA A 44 6.40 2.71 -2.82
CA ALA A 44 5.85 1.57 -2.10
C ALA A 44 4.34 1.71 -1.90
N ALA A 45 3.86 2.88 -1.50
CA ALA A 45 2.43 3.18 -1.33
C ALA A 45 1.66 3.06 -2.65
N TYR A 46 2.23 3.55 -3.76
CA TYR A 46 1.64 3.40 -5.09
C TYR A 46 1.57 1.93 -5.51
N GLY A 47 2.63 1.16 -5.31
CA GLY A 47 2.60 -0.27 -5.58
C GLY A 47 1.56 -0.99 -4.72
N LEU A 48 1.45 -0.65 -3.43
CA LEU A 48 0.42 -1.13 -2.50
C LEU A 48 -1.02 -0.65 -2.83
N ALA A 49 -1.18 0.42 -3.60
CA ALA A 49 -2.47 0.87 -4.09
C ALA A 49 -2.89 0.18 -5.39
N THR A 50 -1.96 -0.50 -6.07
CA THR A 50 -2.16 -1.04 -7.42
C THR A 50 -1.96 -2.55 -7.62
N ALA A 51 -1.19 -3.26 -6.79
CA ALA A 51 -1.03 -4.73 -6.76
C ALA A 51 -2.03 -5.57 -5.89
N TRP A 52 -3.33 -5.71 -6.20
CA TRP A 52 -4.20 -6.63 -5.40
C TRP A 52 -4.06 -8.08 -5.86
N PRO A 53 -3.93 -9.08 -4.97
CA PRO A 53 -4.03 -9.09 -3.48
C PRO A 53 -2.71 -8.77 -2.72
N TYR A 54 -2.80 -8.17 -1.51
CA TYR A 54 -1.65 -7.52 -0.81
C TYR A 54 -1.21 -8.08 0.55
N GLU A 55 -1.81 -9.14 1.07
CA GLU A 55 -1.44 -9.58 2.42
C GLU A 55 0.04 -10.02 2.45
N MET A 56 0.87 -9.25 3.18
CA MET A 56 2.34 -9.35 3.25
C MET A 56 3.10 -9.05 1.95
N HIS A 57 2.58 -8.14 1.10
CA HIS A 57 3.34 -7.65 -0.05
C HIS A 57 4.71 -7.09 0.41
N PRO A 58 5.85 -7.41 -0.23
CA PRO A 58 7.17 -6.93 0.19
C PRO A 58 7.29 -5.40 0.26
N LEU A 59 6.37 -4.69 -0.40
CA LEU A 59 6.27 -3.24 -0.37
C LEU A 59 5.79 -2.71 1.00
N LEU A 60 5.05 -3.49 1.78
CA LEU A 60 4.71 -3.13 3.16
C LEU A 60 5.97 -3.05 4.04
N VAL A 61 6.89 -3.99 3.87
CA VAL A 61 8.20 -3.97 4.56
C VAL A 61 9.01 -2.76 4.10
N VAL A 62 9.05 -2.48 2.80
CA VAL A 62 9.70 -1.27 2.28
C VAL A 62 9.08 0.01 2.87
N LEU A 63 7.75 0.08 2.96
CA LEU A 63 7.04 1.21 3.55
C LEU A 63 7.36 1.38 5.04
N ALA A 64 7.34 0.28 5.80
CA ALA A 64 7.67 0.25 7.22
C ALA A 64 9.13 0.65 7.51
N LEU A 65 10.05 0.43 6.56
CA LEU A 65 11.43 0.90 6.63
C LEU A 65 11.58 2.36 6.19
N ALA A 66 10.81 2.79 5.19
CA ALA A 66 10.94 4.12 4.61
C ALA A 66 10.38 5.23 5.53
N LEU A 67 9.23 4.99 6.17
CA LEU A 67 8.54 6.00 6.96
C LEU A 67 9.30 6.44 8.22
N PRO A 68 10.00 5.57 8.98
CA PRO A 68 10.92 6.02 10.03
C PRO A 68 11.98 7.01 9.52
N GLY A 69 12.49 6.78 8.31
CA GLY A 69 13.41 7.70 7.63
C GLY A 69 12.78 9.06 7.37
N VAL A 70 11.55 9.09 6.84
CA VAL A 70 10.77 10.32 6.60
C VAL A 70 10.53 11.08 7.91
N VAL A 71 10.03 10.39 8.94
CA VAL A 71 9.73 10.97 10.25
C VAL A 71 10.97 11.60 10.86
N PHE A 72 12.08 10.84 10.93
CA PHE A 72 13.33 11.34 11.51
C PHE A 72 13.86 12.56 10.74
N ARG A 73 13.90 12.51 9.40
CA ARG A 73 14.44 13.61 8.58
C ARG A 73 13.57 14.86 8.65
N THR A 74 12.26 14.70 8.71
CA THR A 74 11.33 15.82 8.90
C THR A 74 11.57 16.50 10.25
N ALA A 75 11.68 15.71 11.33
CA ALA A 75 11.98 16.23 12.66
C ALA A 75 13.36 16.91 12.73
N ASP A 76 14.41 16.33 12.13
CA ASP A 76 15.77 16.90 12.08
C ASP A 76 15.78 18.24 11.32
N LEU A 77 15.06 18.34 10.19
CA LEU A 77 14.92 19.59 9.42
C LEU A 77 14.15 20.67 10.19
N LEU A 78 13.04 20.31 10.85
CA LEU A 78 12.29 21.23 11.70
C LEU A 78 13.14 21.73 12.87
N PHE A 79 13.91 20.84 13.50
CA PHE A 79 14.84 21.20 14.56
C PHE A 79 15.94 22.14 14.06
N MET A 80 16.57 21.84 12.92
CA MET A 80 17.59 22.71 12.32
C MET A 80 17.01 24.08 11.96
N ARG A 81 15.77 24.14 11.46
CA ARG A 81 15.08 25.40 11.17
C ARG A 81 14.83 26.21 12.45
N TRP A 82 14.41 25.56 13.53
CA TRP A 82 14.06 26.23 14.79
C TRP A 82 15.27 26.67 15.60
N ARG A 83 16.25 25.77 15.79
CA ARG A 83 17.41 25.99 16.65
C ARG A 83 18.66 26.46 15.90
N ARG A 84 18.61 26.53 14.57
CA ARG A 84 19.74 26.88 13.67
C ARG A 84 21.01 26.07 13.94
N ARG A 85 20.85 24.84 14.44
CA ARG A 85 21.94 23.91 14.78
C ARG A 85 21.49 22.48 14.52
N ARG A 86 22.45 21.59 14.30
CA ARG A 86 22.20 20.16 14.07
C ARG A 86 21.99 19.41 15.39
N LEU A 87 21.18 18.36 15.37
CA LEU A 87 21.17 17.37 16.44
C LEU A 87 22.55 16.69 16.53
N ALA A 88 23.18 16.73 17.70
CA ALA A 88 24.51 16.20 17.95
C ALA A 88 24.46 14.90 18.76
N GLY A 89 25.40 13.99 18.46
CA GLY A 89 25.69 12.78 19.21
C GLY A 89 24.46 12.01 19.68
N TRP A 90 24.35 11.85 21.00
CA TRP A 90 23.28 11.13 21.71
C TRP A 90 21.86 11.52 21.28
N TRP A 91 21.56 12.82 21.14
CA TRP A 91 20.22 13.29 20.80
C TRP A 91 19.76 12.84 19.41
N ARG A 92 20.71 12.72 18.49
CA ARG A 92 20.44 12.25 17.14
C ARG A 92 20.13 10.76 17.11
N THR A 93 20.87 9.97 17.88
CA THR A 93 20.62 8.53 18.04
C THR A 93 19.28 8.29 18.72
N GLY A 94 18.98 9.02 19.81
CA GLY A 94 17.69 8.96 20.49
C GLY A 94 16.52 9.32 19.55
N GLY A 95 16.68 10.38 18.73
CA GLY A 95 15.68 10.75 17.73
C GLY A 95 15.43 9.68 16.66
N ARG A 96 16.47 8.94 16.24
CA ARG A 96 16.30 7.80 15.31
C ARG A 96 15.53 6.66 15.94
N LEU A 97 15.85 6.31 17.18
CA LEU A 97 15.15 5.25 17.91
C LEU A 97 13.69 5.60 18.15
N ALA A 98 13.39 6.86 18.48
CA ALA A 98 12.01 7.33 18.63
C ALA A 98 11.23 7.36 17.30
N ALA A 99 11.90 7.61 16.17
CA ALA A 99 11.26 7.64 14.86
C ALA A 99 10.87 6.25 14.33
N LEU A 100 11.50 5.17 14.82
CA LEU A 100 11.17 3.79 14.43
C LEU A 100 9.72 3.40 14.76
N PRO A 101 9.28 3.40 16.04
CA PRO A 101 7.92 3.00 16.36
C PRO A 101 6.88 3.93 15.72
N LEU A 102 7.16 5.24 15.65
CA LEU A 102 6.25 6.19 15.02
C LEU A 102 6.14 5.97 13.50
N GLY A 103 7.25 5.74 12.81
CA GLY A 103 7.25 5.46 11.38
C GLY A 103 6.59 4.14 11.03
N VAL A 104 6.81 3.10 11.85
CA VAL A 104 6.13 1.80 11.70
C VAL A 104 4.62 1.94 11.93
N ALA A 105 4.20 2.64 12.99
CA ALA A 105 2.79 2.91 13.24
C ALA A 105 2.14 3.67 12.07
N LEU A 106 2.84 4.65 11.50
CA LEU A 106 2.39 5.36 10.31
C LEU A 106 2.29 4.45 9.07
N ALA A 107 3.18 3.47 8.93
CA ALA A 107 3.12 2.48 7.85
C ALA A 107 1.85 1.63 7.94
N PHE A 108 1.53 1.13 9.13
CA PHE A 108 0.29 0.39 9.37
C PHE A 108 -0.94 1.25 9.13
N ALA A 109 -0.96 2.48 9.65
CA ALA A 109 -2.07 3.41 9.44
C ALA A 109 -2.29 3.71 7.95
N LEU A 110 -1.20 3.95 7.20
CA LEU A 110 -1.27 4.19 5.76
C LEU A 110 -1.72 2.92 5.01
N PHE A 111 -1.21 1.75 5.39
CA PHE A 111 -1.63 0.48 4.79
C PHE A 111 -3.13 0.24 4.93
N SER A 112 -3.70 0.47 6.12
CA SER A 112 -5.16 0.36 6.35
C SER A 112 -5.98 1.32 5.47
N MET A 113 -5.40 2.44 5.02
CA MET A 113 -6.04 3.36 4.07
C MET A 113 -5.86 2.92 2.61
N LEU A 114 -4.77 2.24 2.27
CA LEU A 114 -4.48 1.77 0.91
C LEU A 114 -5.27 0.51 0.55
N GLU A 115 -5.54 -0.35 1.52
CA GLU A 115 -6.34 -1.57 1.34
C GLU A 115 -7.69 -1.32 0.64
N PRO A 116 -8.58 -0.41 1.13
CA PRO A 116 -9.86 -0.15 0.47
C PRO A 116 -9.68 0.49 -0.91
N MET A 117 -8.66 1.33 -1.11
CA MET A 117 -8.39 1.92 -2.43
C MET A 117 -8.06 0.85 -3.44
N SER A 118 -7.25 -0.13 -3.06
CA SER A 118 -6.93 -1.18 -3.99
C SER A 118 -8.07 -2.17 -4.19
N MET A 119 -8.88 -2.46 -3.16
CA MET A 119 -10.06 -3.29 -3.38
C MET A 119 -11.01 -2.61 -4.36
N ALA A 120 -11.25 -1.31 -4.22
CA ALA A 120 -12.06 -0.54 -5.16
C ALA A 120 -11.50 -0.56 -6.60
N ARG A 121 -10.17 -0.55 -6.75
CA ARG A 121 -9.52 -0.72 -8.05
C ARG A 121 -9.76 -2.13 -8.60
N PHE A 122 -9.53 -3.16 -7.80
CA PHE A 122 -9.79 -4.55 -8.18
C PHE A 122 -11.24 -4.74 -8.66
N GLU A 123 -12.21 -4.24 -7.89
CA GLU A 123 -13.64 -4.30 -8.25
C GLU A 123 -13.93 -3.62 -9.58
N ARG A 124 -13.30 -2.47 -9.84
CA ARG A 124 -13.45 -1.73 -11.10
C ARG A 124 -12.90 -2.50 -12.29
N GLU A 125 -11.71 -3.07 -12.16
CA GLU A 125 -11.05 -3.80 -13.26
C GLU A 125 -11.76 -5.13 -13.55
N ILE A 126 -12.33 -5.78 -12.53
CA ILE A 126 -12.99 -7.08 -12.67
C ILE A 126 -14.48 -6.97 -13.04
N ALA A 127 -15.13 -5.81 -12.81
CA ALA A 127 -16.55 -5.59 -13.05
C ALA A 127 -17.03 -5.97 -14.47
N PRO A 128 -16.32 -5.60 -15.56
CA PRO A 128 -16.74 -6.00 -16.91
C PRO A 128 -16.80 -7.52 -17.09
N TRP A 129 -15.82 -8.24 -16.52
CA TRP A 129 -15.77 -9.70 -16.58
C TRP A 129 -16.88 -10.34 -15.74
N VAL A 130 -17.14 -9.84 -14.53
CA VAL A 130 -18.28 -10.30 -13.70
C VAL A 130 -19.62 -10.06 -14.41
N SER A 131 -19.78 -8.94 -15.12
CA SER A 131 -20.99 -8.66 -15.91
C SER A 131 -21.17 -9.67 -17.04
N ARG A 132 -20.09 -10.07 -17.74
CA ARG A 132 -20.13 -11.14 -18.76
C ARG A 132 -20.54 -12.48 -18.15
N ILE A 133 -19.98 -12.84 -16.99
CA ILE A 133 -20.39 -14.04 -16.25
C ILE A 133 -21.87 -13.97 -15.91
N HIS A 134 -22.36 -12.83 -15.42
CA HIS A 134 -23.77 -12.68 -15.06
C HIS A 134 -24.73 -12.93 -16.23
N ALA A 135 -24.33 -12.60 -17.46
CA ALA A 135 -25.12 -12.85 -18.65
C ALA A 135 -25.18 -14.33 -19.09
N ILE A 136 -24.22 -15.16 -18.66
CA ILE A 136 -23.99 -16.52 -19.22
C ILE A 136 -24.11 -17.62 -18.15
N ALA A 137 -23.51 -17.40 -16.98
CA ALA A 137 -23.30 -18.37 -15.92
C ALA A 137 -24.55 -18.90 -15.19
N PRO A 138 -25.70 -18.20 -15.10
CA PRO A 138 -26.86 -18.78 -14.44
C PRO A 138 -27.36 -20.08 -15.10
N MET A 139 -26.91 -20.38 -16.33
CA MET A 139 -27.47 -21.44 -17.17
C MET A 139 -26.58 -22.69 -17.33
N SER A 140 -25.24 -22.57 -17.38
CA SER A 140 -24.31 -23.72 -17.41
C SER A 140 -22.83 -23.31 -17.32
N CYS A 141 -21.96 -24.23 -16.86
CA CYS A 141 -20.54 -24.19 -17.20
C CYS A 141 -20.36 -24.13 -18.72
N GLN A 142 -19.48 -23.25 -19.22
CA GLN A 142 -19.08 -23.34 -20.62
C GLN A 142 -18.27 -24.62 -20.85
N ALA A 143 -18.60 -25.36 -21.92
CA ALA A 143 -17.96 -26.63 -22.26
C ALA A 143 -16.43 -26.49 -22.49
N ASP A 144 -15.99 -25.32 -22.95
CA ASP A 144 -14.59 -25.02 -23.24
C ASP A 144 -13.80 -24.57 -22.00
N GLY A 145 -14.44 -24.50 -20.83
CA GLY A 145 -13.78 -24.17 -19.55
C GLY A 145 -13.23 -22.75 -19.45
N GLY A 146 -13.54 -21.86 -20.40
CA GLY A 146 -13.01 -20.50 -20.45
C GLY A 146 -14.06 -19.43 -20.17
N TYR A 147 -13.81 -18.56 -19.18
CA TYR A 147 -14.45 -17.25 -19.10
C TYR A 147 -13.41 -16.21 -19.50
N PRO A 148 -13.31 -15.86 -20.81
CA PRO A 148 -12.20 -15.06 -21.31
C PRO A 148 -12.14 -13.71 -20.59
N VAL A 149 -10.93 -13.40 -20.11
CA VAL A 149 -10.59 -12.07 -19.61
C VAL A 149 -10.16 -11.21 -20.79
N ASP A 150 -10.48 -9.92 -20.74
CA ASP A 150 -9.98 -8.99 -21.76
C ASP A 150 -8.52 -8.62 -21.47
N ALA A 151 -7.85 -7.99 -22.45
CA ALA A 151 -6.45 -7.61 -22.34
C ALA A 151 -6.16 -6.69 -21.14
N ALA A 152 -7.12 -5.86 -20.72
CA ALA A 152 -6.98 -4.98 -19.57
C ALA A 152 -6.92 -5.78 -18.26
N LEU A 153 -7.89 -6.69 -18.07
CA LEU A 153 -7.91 -7.58 -16.91
C LEU A 153 -6.75 -8.57 -16.93
N ALA A 154 -6.37 -9.12 -18.08
CA ALA A 154 -5.20 -9.99 -18.22
C ALA A 154 -3.91 -9.27 -17.80
N SER A 155 -3.67 -8.06 -18.29
CA SER A 155 -2.52 -7.23 -17.90
C SER A 155 -2.53 -6.85 -16.41
N TYR A 156 -3.72 -6.66 -15.84
CA TYR A 156 -3.88 -6.43 -14.41
C TYR A 156 -3.50 -7.69 -13.59
N LEU A 157 -4.00 -8.86 -13.99
CA LEU A 157 -3.74 -10.14 -13.32
C LEU A 157 -2.28 -10.62 -13.46
N GLU A 158 -1.65 -10.34 -14.60
CA GLU A 158 -0.23 -10.61 -14.81
C GLU A 158 0.63 -9.80 -13.83
N ARG A 159 0.32 -8.52 -13.66
CA ARG A 159 1.00 -7.62 -12.71
C ARG A 159 0.74 -7.96 -11.26
N SER A 160 -0.44 -8.49 -10.93
CA SER A 160 -0.76 -8.88 -9.56
C SER A 160 -0.15 -10.22 -9.14
N GLY A 161 0.24 -11.07 -10.09
CA GLY A 161 1.01 -12.30 -9.86
C GLY A 161 0.28 -13.43 -9.09
N ALA A 162 -0.83 -13.14 -8.41
CA ALA A 162 -1.41 -14.02 -7.40
C ALA A 162 -2.68 -14.75 -7.84
N LEU A 163 -3.47 -14.20 -8.77
CA LEU A 163 -4.79 -14.73 -9.12
C LEU A 163 -4.77 -15.45 -10.47
N ARG A 164 -4.44 -16.75 -10.44
CA ARG A 164 -4.40 -17.59 -11.66
C ARG A 164 -5.50 -18.63 -11.73
N LYS A 165 -6.07 -19.02 -10.59
CA LYS A 165 -7.10 -20.06 -10.51
C LYS A 165 -8.38 -19.45 -9.94
N ALA A 166 -9.49 -19.80 -10.57
CA ALA A 166 -10.80 -19.38 -10.12
C ALA A 166 -11.78 -20.56 -10.22
N THR A 167 -12.75 -20.57 -9.31
CA THR A 167 -13.85 -21.52 -9.33
C THR A 167 -15.15 -20.73 -9.40
N LEU A 168 -15.98 -20.99 -10.40
CA LEU A 168 -17.32 -20.47 -10.49
C LEU A 168 -18.27 -21.55 -9.96
N HIS A 169 -18.93 -21.28 -8.85
CA HIS A 169 -20.00 -22.11 -8.32
C HIS A 169 -21.32 -21.58 -8.86
N HIS A 170 -22.13 -22.39 -9.55
CA HIS A 170 -23.37 -21.93 -10.16
C HIS A 170 -24.55 -22.87 -9.89
N GLY A 171 -25.77 -22.32 -9.90
CA GLY A 171 -27.00 -23.08 -9.67
C GLY A 171 -28.07 -22.26 -8.98
N ASN A 172 -29.33 -22.72 -9.05
CA ASN A 172 -30.47 -22.07 -8.38
C ASN A 172 -30.61 -20.57 -8.71
N GLY A 173 -30.36 -20.18 -9.97
CA GLY A 173 -30.47 -18.79 -10.43
C GLY A 173 -29.37 -17.84 -9.90
N ARG A 174 -28.31 -18.36 -9.27
CA ARG A 174 -27.20 -17.58 -8.73
C ARG A 174 -25.84 -18.20 -9.07
N PHE A 175 -24.79 -17.42 -8.85
CA PHE A 175 -23.42 -17.90 -8.89
C PHE A 175 -22.53 -17.22 -7.86
N VAL A 176 -21.43 -17.89 -7.53
CA VAL A 176 -20.36 -17.41 -6.67
C VAL A 176 -19.03 -17.57 -7.42
N ILE A 177 -18.26 -16.50 -7.57
CA ILE A 177 -16.91 -16.56 -8.12
C ILE A 177 -15.96 -16.64 -6.95
N GLU A 178 -15.24 -17.74 -6.82
CA GLU A 178 -14.17 -17.94 -5.85
C GLU A 178 -12.82 -17.72 -6.54
N LEU A 179 -12.00 -16.85 -5.98
CA LEU A 179 -10.65 -16.58 -6.45
C LEU A 179 -9.66 -17.13 -5.44
N ALA A 180 -9.08 -18.29 -5.76
CA ALA A 180 -8.05 -18.93 -4.96
C ALA A 180 -6.68 -18.42 -5.45
N GLY A 181 -6.11 -17.46 -4.72
CA GLY A 181 -4.79 -16.93 -5.05
C GLY A 181 -3.67 -17.90 -4.66
N ARG A 182 -2.64 -17.97 -5.50
CA ARG A 182 -1.41 -18.75 -5.21
C ARG A 182 -0.54 -18.11 -4.12
N SER A 183 -0.64 -16.80 -3.93
CA SER A 183 0.01 -16.05 -2.85
C SER A 183 -1.03 -15.41 -1.97
N ILE A 184 -1.91 -16.27 -1.49
CA ILE A 184 -2.82 -15.97 -0.40
C ILE A 184 -2.45 -16.83 0.81
N ASP A 185 -1.33 -17.57 0.75
CA ASP A 185 -1.00 -18.61 1.71
C ASP A 185 0.49 -18.58 2.08
N ILE A 186 0.78 -17.91 3.19
CA ILE A 186 1.16 -18.84 4.25
C ILE A 186 -0.11 -19.34 4.99
N ASP A 187 -1.28 -18.64 4.96
CA ASP A 187 -2.54 -19.12 5.60
C ASP A 187 -3.94 -18.94 4.90
N GLY A 188 -4.06 -18.57 3.63
CA GLY A 188 -5.22 -18.90 2.79
C GLY A 188 -6.41 -17.96 2.94
N SER A 189 -6.32 -16.68 2.64
CA SER A 189 -7.56 -15.93 2.35
C SER A 189 -8.37 -16.42 1.12
N THR A 190 -9.69 -16.36 1.22
CA THR A 190 -10.61 -16.61 0.12
C THR A 190 -11.30 -15.29 -0.23
N LEU A 191 -11.20 -14.91 -1.50
CA LEU A 191 -11.95 -13.79 -2.06
C LEU A 191 -13.06 -14.37 -2.92
N TYR A 192 -14.31 -14.00 -2.63
CA TYR A 192 -15.42 -14.45 -3.42
C TYR A 192 -16.42 -13.35 -3.75
N TYR A 193 -17.00 -13.42 -4.94
CA TYR A 193 -18.11 -12.58 -5.37
C TYR A 193 -19.40 -13.37 -5.29
N GLU A 194 -20.43 -12.81 -4.66
CA GLU A 194 -21.77 -13.41 -4.62
C GLU A 194 -22.72 -12.65 -5.55
N SER A 195 -23.33 -13.35 -6.53
CA SER A 195 -24.21 -12.71 -7.50
C SER A 195 -25.52 -12.19 -6.90
N ALA A 196 -26.00 -12.81 -5.82
CA ALA A 196 -27.26 -12.46 -5.16
C ALA A 196 -27.16 -11.09 -4.46
N THR A 197 -26.06 -10.86 -3.75
CA THR A 197 -25.80 -9.60 -3.03
C THR A 197 -25.00 -8.59 -3.86
N ARG A 198 -24.40 -9.03 -4.97
CA ARG A 198 -23.51 -8.26 -5.85
C ARG A 198 -22.32 -7.66 -5.09
N LYS A 199 -21.78 -8.42 -4.14
CA LYS A 199 -20.69 -7.99 -3.27
C LYS A 199 -19.51 -8.94 -3.34
N TRP A 200 -18.33 -8.37 -3.27
CA TRP A 200 -17.10 -9.09 -2.96
C TRP A 200 -16.95 -9.23 -1.45
N ASN A 201 -16.55 -10.42 -1.02
CA ASN A 201 -16.29 -10.75 0.37
C ASN A 201 -14.91 -11.39 0.48
N ARG A 202 -14.19 -11.06 1.55
CA ARG A 202 -12.90 -11.66 1.89
C ARG A 202 -12.94 -12.25 3.29
N PHE A 203 -12.27 -13.38 3.46
CA PHE A 203 -11.93 -13.92 4.76
C PHE A 203 -10.59 -14.64 4.70
N HIS A 204 -9.91 -14.77 5.83
CA HIS A 204 -8.78 -15.69 5.99
C HIS A 204 -9.32 -17.09 6.30
N ASN A 205 -8.75 -18.15 5.72
CA ASN A 205 -9.27 -19.52 5.88
C ASN A 205 -9.16 -20.02 7.33
N ASP A 206 -8.29 -19.42 8.16
CA ASP A 206 -8.21 -19.65 9.60
C ASP A 206 -9.46 -19.14 10.36
N ASN A 207 -10.23 -18.22 9.77
CA ASN A 207 -11.52 -17.78 10.28
C ASN A 207 -12.58 -18.85 10.03
N ARG A 208 -12.65 -19.83 10.93
CA ARG A 208 -13.56 -20.97 10.86
C ARG A 208 -15.02 -20.57 10.63
N GLU A 209 -15.49 -19.51 11.28
CA GLU A 209 -16.88 -19.05 11.12
C GLU A 209 -17.16 -18.64 9.67
N ARG A 210 -16.29 -17.81 9.08
CA ARG A 210 -16.43 -17.35 7.69
C ARG A 210 -16.19 -18.48 6.68
N SER A 211 -15.25 -19.37 6.95
CA SER A 211 -15.00 -20.55 6.12
C SER A 211 -16.22 -21.46 6.07
N VAL A 212 -16.85 -21.75 7.22
CA VAL A 212 -18.09 -22.56 7.28
C VAL A 212 -19.25 -21.85 6.58
N ALA A 213 -19.39 -20.54 6.75
CA ALA A 213 -20.42 -19.76 6.07
C ALA A 213 -20.23 -19.79 4.54
N PHE A 214 -19.00 -19.67 4.05
CA PHE A 214 -18.68 -19.80 2.63
C PHE A 214 -18.95 -21.21 2.10
N GLU A 215 -18.55 -22.26 2.83
CA GLU A 215 -18.83 -23.64 2.43
C GLU A 215 -20.34 -23.89 2.33
N ALA A 216 -21.13 -23.43 3.31
CA ALA A 216 -22.59 -23.51 3.26
C ALA A 216 -23.17 -22.75 2.06
N LEU A 217 -22.56 -21.61 1.68
CA LEU A 217 -22.97 -20.81 0.53
C LEU A 217 -22.77 -21.55 -0.79
N VAL A 218 -21.62 -22.24 -0.98
CA VAL A 218 -21.23 -22.86 -2.26
C VAL A 218 -21.62 -24.34 -2.39
N LYS A 219 -21.77 -25.07 -1.28
CA LYS A 219 -22.15 -26.50 -1.26
C LYS A 219 -23.37 -26.87 -2.12
N PRO A 220 -24.45 -26.07 -2.22
CA PRO A 220 -25.60 -26.42 -3.06
C PRO A 220 -25.40 -26.06 -4.55
N LEU A 221 -24.24 -25.56 -4.95
CA LEU A 221 -23.94 -25.09 -6.30
C LEU A 221 -22.97 -26.05 -7.01
N ALA A 222 -23.08 -26.15 -8.33
CA ALA A 222 -22.17 -26.92 -9.15
C ALA A 222 -20.85 -26.14 -9.38
N PRO A 223 -19.68 -26.74 -9.12
CA PRO A 223 -18.40 -26.05 -9.29
C PRO A 223 -17.88 -26.13 -10.73
N CYS A 224 -17.34 -25.03 -11.22
CA CYS A 224 -16.69 -24.87 -12.52
C CYS A 224 -15.29 -24.29 -12.35
N ARG A 225 -14.24 -25.09 -12.53
CA ARG A 225 -12.85 -24.62 -12.37
C ARG A 225 -12.33 -24.07 -13.69
N PHE A 226 -11.72 -22.90 -13.65
CA PHE A 226 -11.09 -22.29 -14.82
C PHE A 226 -9.83 -21.50 -14.44
N THR A 227 -9.03 -21.20 -15.45
CA THR A 227 -7.82 -20.40 -15.32
C THR A 227 -8.12 -18.98 -15.81
N LEU A 228 -7.65 -17.99 -15.07
CA LEU A 228 -7.66 -16.60 -15.56
C LEU A 228 -6.40 -16.42 -16.40
N SER A 229 -6.54 -16.41 -17.72
CA SER A 229 -5.46 -16.23 -18.69
C SER A 229 -5.91 -15.34 -19.84
#